data_AF-A0A7C7VWM9-F1
#
_entry.id   AF-A0A7C7VWM9-F1
#
_cell.length_a   1.000
_cell.length_b   1.000
_cell.length_c   1.000
_cell.angle_alpha   90.00
_cell.angle_beta   90.00
_cell.angle_gamma   90.00
#
_symmetry.space_group_name_H-M   'P 1'
#
loop_
_entity.id
_entity.type
_entity.pdbx_description
1 polymer ?
#
loop_
_entity_poly.entity_id
_entity_poly.type
_entity_poly.pdbx_seq_one_letter_code
_entity_poly.pdbx_strand_id
1 'polypeptide(L)'
;MAAERTTKSRAVAWVVVLVVIVAAMALASFLTGGDKIRGVAPIGVTAIGLIGVFVVYLVTAQSEAWEVGTRQVVYMAIGAALYGVFNYIFNTIPMPSVSQVALRPSVCIPVFFGFAFGPVVGFFTGAVGNILGDFITGWGVYPAWDLGNGLMGLVPGLVMLFADKKRSLNFLTGLVAALIIIAAALIFINPRVIGPWTGEIEDFSFWAWAFIVGGVVVIAGRFILERASVDLAAVNIWGTLGIIIGIGFAAIADIWINGYSFATAIIGEFAPAAGPNILNSMILTPILLAAYQAIQARTGR
;
A
#
# COMPACT_ATOMS: atom_id res chain seq x y z
N MET A 1 26.77 23.04 6.51
CA MET A 1 27.67 22.19 5.69
C MET A 1 27.46 20.69 5.89
N ALA A 2 27.66 20.09 7.08
CA ALA A 2 27.51 18.62 7.23
C ALA A 2 26.06 18.12 7.04
N ALA A 3 25.09 18.71 7.74
CA ALA A 3 23.66 18.33 7.61
C ALA A 3 23.13 18.50 6.17
N GLU A 4 23.48 19.60 5.52
CA GLU A 4 23.13 19.90 4.13
C GLU A 4 23.68 18.86 3.14
N ARG A 5 24.91 18.39 3.36
CA ARG A 5 25.53 17.33 2.56
C ARG A 5 24.81 15.99 2.74
N THR A 6 24.38 15.67 3.96
CA THR A 6 23.62 14.44 4.27
C THR A 6 22.23 14.46 3.63
N THR A 7 21.52 15.60 3.66
CA THR A 7 20.20 15.73 3.01
C THR A 7 20.32 15.62 1.50
N LYS A 8 21.34 16.25 0.89
CA LYS A 8 21.61 16.13 -0.55
C LYS A 8 21.91 14.68 -0.95
N SER A 9 22.68 13.94 -0.15
CA SER A 9 22.97 12.52 -0.40
C SER A 9 21.70 11.66 -0.35
N ARG A 10 20.82 11.91 0.63
CA ARG A 10 19.52 11.22 0.75
C ARG A 10 18.61 11.51 -0.46
N ALA A 11 18.59 12.76 -0.94
CA ALA A 11 17.79 13.14 -2.11
C ALA A 11 18.23 12.37 -3.36
N VAL A 12 19.54 12.27 -3.60
CA VAL A 12 20.09 11.51 -4.73
C VAL A 12 19.72 10.04 -4.61
N ALA A 13 19.91 9.43 -3.42
CA ALA A 13 19.57 8.03 -3.21
C ALA A 13 18.06 7.77 -3.44
N TRP A 14 17.20 8.67 -2.98
CA TRP A 14 15.77 8.55 -3.18
C TRP A 14 15.37 8.67 -4.66
N VAL A 15 15.94 9.64 -5.39
CA VAL A 15 15.74 9.74 -6.85
C VAL A 15 16.18 8.46 -7.55
N VAL A 16 17.31 7.87 -7.17
CA VAL A 16 17.76 6.58 -7.73
C VAL A 16 16.73 5.48 -7.47
N VAL A 17 16.17 5.38 -6.26
CA VAL A 17 15.12 4.41 -5.94
C VAL A 17 13.89 4.59 -6.84
N LEU A 18 13.41 5.83 -7.03
CA LEU A 18 12.27 6.10 -7.90
C LEU A 18 12.57 5.74 -9.37
N VAL A 19 13.78 6.05 -9.86
CA VAL A 19 14.22 5.68 -11.21
C VAL A 19 14.27 4.15 -11.37
N VAL A 20 14.74 3.41 -10.37
CA VAL A 20 14.76 1.94 -10.40
C VAL A 20 13.35 1.37 -10.50
N ILE A 21 12.37 1.93 -9.79
CA ILE A 21 10.97 1.50 -9.89
C ILE A 21 10.43 1.71 -11.31
N VAL A 22 10.66 2.89 -11.90
CA VAL A 22 10.26 3.17 -13.29
C VAL A 22 10.96 2.25 -14.28
N ALA A 23 12.26 1.98 -14.08
CA ALA A 23 13.01 1.06 -14.92
C ALA A 23 12.48 -0.38 -14.81
N ALA A 24 12.09 -0.82 -13.60
CA ALA A 24 11.47 -2.12 -13.38
C ALA A 24 10.13 -2.24 -14.10
N MET A 25 9.27 -1.21 -14.03
CA MET A 25 8.01 -1.16 -14.78
C MET A 25 8.25 -1.23 -16.29
N ALA A 26 9.20 -0.44 -16.80
CA ALA A 26 9.52 -0.42 -18.23
C ALA A 26 10.06 -1.78 -18.71
N LEU A 27 10.96 -2.40 -17.92
CA LEU A 27 11.52 -3.71 -18.22
C LEU A 27 10.44 -4.80 -18.20
N ALA A 28 9.61 -4.83 -17.16
CA ALA A 28 8.52 -5.80 -17.06
C ALA A 28 7.50 -5.60 -18.19
N SER A 29 7.17 -4.36 -18.55
CA SER A 29 6.27 -4.06 -19.68
C SER A 29 6.87 -4.48 -21.02
N PHE A 30 8.19 -4.42 -21.17
CA PHE A 30 8.87 -4.89 -22.38
C PHE A 30 8.82 -6.41 -22.49
N LEU A 31 9.15 -7.11 -21.39
CA LEU A 31 9.32 -8.56 -21.34
C LEU A 31 8.02 -9.35 -21.19
N THR A 32 6.95 -8.74 -20.68
CA THR A 32 5.73 -9.48 -20.33
C THR A 32 4.96 -9.94 -21.57
N GLY A 33 4.33 -11.11 -21.45
CA GLY A 33 3.31 -11.60 -22.38
C GLY A 33 1.89 -11.13 -22.04
N GLY A 34 1.68 -10.57 -20.84
CA GLY A 34 0.41 -10.00 -20.39
C GLY A 34 0.26 -8.52 -20.76
N ASP A 35 -0.45 -7.78 -19.92
CA ASP A 35 -0.72 -6.35 -20.15
C ASP A 35 0.54 -5.50 -20.09
N LYS A 36 0.60 -4.55 -21.03
CA LYS A 36 1.73 -3.64 -21.22
C LYS A 36 1.28 -2.20 -20.96
N ILE A 37 2.23 -1.37 -20.56
CA ILE A 37 2.01 0.06 -20.42
C ILE A 37 1.70 0.64 -21.82
N ARG A 38 0.50 1.19 -21.99
CA ARG A 38 0.03 1.79 -23.24
C ARG A 38 -0.69 3.11 -22.97
N GLY A 39 -0.47 4.08 -23.85
CA GLY A 39 -1.07 5.40 -23.75
C GLY A 39 -0.41 6.30 -22.70
N VAL A 40 -0.92 7.53 -22.61
CA VAL A 40 -0.33 8.58 -21.76
C VAL A 40 -0.85 8.55 -20.32
N ALA A 41 -2.05 7.99 -20.08
CA ALA A 41 -2.68 8.02 -18.76
C ALA A 41 -1.88 7.24 -17.70
N PRO A 42 -1.42 5.99 -17.92
CA PRO A 42 -0.59 5.28 -16.94
C PRO A 42 0.72 6.02 -16.63
N ILE A 43 1.33 6.65 -17.64
CA ILE A 43 2.57 7.44 -17.48
C ILE A 43 2.29 8.69 -16.63
N GLY A 44 1.20 9.40 -16.92
CA GLY A 44 0.79 10.61 -16.19
C GLY A 44 0.48 10.31 -14.73
N VAL A 45 -0.30 9.27 -14.45
CA VAL A 45 -0.58 8.82 -13.07
C VAL A 45 0.70 8.42 -12.36
N THR A 46 1.61 7.72 -13.04
CA THR A 46 2.91 7.36 -12.47
C THR A 46 3.69 8.59 -12.05
N ALA A 47 3.78 9.58 -12.93
CA ALA A 47 4.45 10.85 -12.64
C ALA A 47 3.80 11.56 -11.44
N ILE A 48 2.46 11.63 -11.38
CA ILE A 48 1.73 12.25 -10.25
C ILE A 48 2.06 11.53 -8.94
N GLY A 49 2.00 10.19 -8.93
CA GLY A 49 2.31 9.40 -7.73
C GLY A 49 3.74 9.60 -7.25
N LEU A 50 4.73 9.53 -8.17
CA LEU A 50 6.14 9.73 -7.85
C LEU A 50 6.43 11.17 -7.37
N ILE A 51 5.83 12.18 -8.00
CA ILE A 51 5.95 13.58 -7.58
C ILE A 51 5.35 13.74 -6.17
N GLY A 52 4.17 13.18 -5.90
CA GLY A 52 3.54 13.24 -4.59
C GLY A 52 4.43 12.65 -3.49
N VAL A 53 4.98 11.45 -3.74
CA VAL A 53 5.93 10.79 -2.84
C VAL A 53 7.20 11.63 -2.64
N PHE A 54 7.73 12.22 -3.71
CA PHE A 54 8.91 13.07 -3.62
C PHE A 54 8.64 14.37 -2.86
N VAL A 55 7.44 14.96 -2.98
CA VAL A 55 7.03 16.13 -2.19
C VAL A 55 6.96 15.79 -0.70
N VAL A 56 6.40 14.62 -0.34
CA VAL A 56 6.39 14.16 1.06
C VAL A 56 7.82 14.04 1.59
N TYR A 57 8.74 13.48 0.79
CA TYR A 57 10.16 13.49 1.11
C TYR A 57 10.70 14.91 1.31
N LEU A 58 10.50 15.83 0.37
CA LEU A 58 11.04 17.20 0.44
C LEU A 58 10.60 17.94 1.71
N VAL A 59 9.32 17.81 2.08
CA VAL A 59 8.76 18.46 3.28
C VAL A 59 9.32 17.85 4.57
N THR A 60 9.83 16.61 4.52
CA THR A 60 10.29 15.86 5.69
C THR A 60 11.75 15.41 5.58
N ALA A 61 12.51 16.01 4.66
CA ALA A 61 13.83 15.53 4.22
C ALA A 61 14.91 15.57 5.31
N GLN A 62 14.67 16.32 6.39
CA GLN A 62 15.56 16.37 7.54
C GLN A 62 15.56 15.07 8.34
N SER A 63 14.45 14.31 8.32
CA SER A 63 14.31 13.06 9.08
C SER A 63 15.19 11.94 8.54
N GLU A 64 15.81 11.20 9.45
CA GLU A 64 16.59 9.99 9.15
C GLU A 64 15.72 8.82 8.64
N ALA A 65 14.39 8.92 8.75
CA ALA A 65 13.46 7.95 8.18
C ALA A 65 13.65 7.74 6.66
N TRP A 66 14.23 8.72 5.96
CA TRP A 66 14.51 8.67 4.53
C TRP A 66 15.92 8.15 4.19
N GLU A 67 16.64 7.58 5.15
CA GLU A 67 17.95 7.01 4.90
C GLU A 67 17.89 5.82 3.93
N VAL A 68 18.83 5.77 2.99
CA VAL A 68 19.03 4.65 2.07
C VAL A 68 20.48 4.22 2.16
N GLY A 69 20.78 3.36 3.13
CA GLY A 69 22.07 2.69 3.28
C GLY A 69 22.03 1.24 2.81
N THR A 70 23.11 0.50 3.03
CA THR A 70 23.24 -0.92 2.63
C THR A 70 22.13 -1.79 3.22
N ARG A 71 21.75 -1.55 4.48
CA ARG A 71 20.68 -2.33 5.14
C ARG A 71 19.33 -2.11 4.46
N GLN A 72 18.98 -0.85 4.17
CA GLN A 72 17.72 -0.53 3.49
C GLN A 72 17.68 -1.13 2.09
N VAL A 73 18.78 -1.13 1.35
CA VAL A 73 18.86 -1.82 0.04
C VAL A 73 18.60 -3.32 0.17
N VAL A 74 19.18 -3.98 1.18
CA VAL A 74 18.93 -5.40 1.45
C VAL A 74 17.48 -5.65 1.84
N TYR A 75 16.89 -4.83 2.72
CA TYR A 75 15.49 -4.96 3.11
C TYR A 75 14.53 -4.71 1.95
N MET A 76 14.84 -3.77 1.07
CA MET A 76 14.09 -3.53 -0.18
C MET A 76 14.09 -4.76 -1.08
N ALA A 77 15.26 -5.38 -1.29
CA ALA A 77 15.38 -6.58 -2.11
C ALA A 77 14.63 -7.79 -1.50
N ILE A 78 14.81 -8.04 -0.20
CA ILE A 78 14.12 -9.13 0.50
C ILE A 78 12.61 -8.89 0.50
N GLY A 79 12.16 -7.68 0.82
CA GLY A 79 10.76 -7.32 0.85
C GLY A 79 10.10 -7.50 -0.52
N ALA A 80 10.71 -6.96 -1.58
CA ALA A 80 10.20 -7.10 -2.94
C ALA A 80 10.12 -8.56 -3.38
N ALA A 81 11.14 -9.38 -3.07
CA ALA A 81 11.13 -10.80 -3.39
C ALA A 81 10.03 -11.57 -2.63
N LEU A 82 9.91 -11.36 -1.30
CA LEU A 82 8.88 -11.99 -0.49
C LEU A 82 7.48 -11.58 -0.96
N TYR A 83 7.26 -10.29 -1.20
CA TYR A 83 5.96 -9.79 -1.63
C TYR A 83 5.60 -10.30 -3.03
N GLY A 84 6.55 -10.27 -3.98
CA GLY A 84 6.34 -10.77 -5.33
C GLY A 84 6.05 -12.26 -5.39
N VAL A 85 6.80 -13.10 -4.65
CA VAL A 85 6.55 -14.55 -4.61
C VAL A 85 5.20 -14.87 -3.99
N PHE A 86 4.84 -14.21 -2.88
CA PHE A 86 3.54 -14.44 -2.27
C PHE A 86 2.40 -13.91 -3.14
N ASN A 87 2.54 -12.75 -3.79
CA ASN A 87 1.57 -12.28 -4.77
C ASN A 87 1.41 -13.28 -5.91
N TYR A 88 2.49 -13.84 -6.43
CA TYR A 88 2.40 -14.89 -7.46
C TYR A 88 1.52 -16.07 -7.03
N ILE A 89 1.67 -16.55 -5.79
CA ILE A 89 0.86 -17.64 -5.24
C ILE A 89 -0.60 -17.22 -5.08
N PHE A 90 -0.83 -16.08 -4.44
CA PHE A 90 -2.16 -15.66 -3.99
C PHE A 90 -3.00 -14.96 -5.07
N ASN A 91 -2.38 -14.39 -6.10
CA ASN A 91 -3.05 -13.82 -7.27
C ASN A 91 -3.88 -14.87 -8.03
N THR A 92 -3.64 -16.17 -7.80
CA THR A 92 -4.45 -17.26 -8.36
C THR A 92 -5.83 -17.42 -7.69
N ILE A 93 -6.10 -16.70 -6.59
CA ILE A 93 -7.36 -16.75 -5.84
C ILE A 93 -8.10 -15.40 -6.02
N PRO A 94 -8.96 -15.26 -7.03
CA PRO A 94 -9.64 -14.00 -7.31
C PRO A 94 -10.68 -13.68 -6.24
N MET A 95 -10.87 -12.38 -5.99
CA MET A 95 -11.95 -11.85 -5.17
C MET A 95 -13.12 -11.40 -6.06
N PRO A 96 -14.37 -11.43 -5.56
CA PRO A 96 -15.49 -10.77 -6.24
C PRO A 96 -15.22 -9.25 -6.32
N SER A 97 -14.81 -8.79 -7.51
CA SER A 97 -14.37 -7.42 -7.82
C SER A 97 -14.57 -7.13 -9.31
N VAL A 98 -14.72 -5.84 -9.66
CA VAL A 98 -14.80 -5.41 -11.08
C VAL A 98 -13.44 -5.40 -11.80
N SER A 99 -12.34 -5.61 -11.07
CA SER A 99 -10.98 -5.66 -11.61
C SER A 99 -10.19 -6.86 -11.08
N GLN A 100 -8.93 -7.01 -11.53
CA GLN A 100 -8.04 -8.11 -11.15
C GLN A 100 -7.58 -8.00 -9.68
N VAL A 101 -8.51 -8.26 -8.76
CA VAL A 101 -8.27 -8.25 -7.32
C VAL A 101 -8.26 -9.69 -6.83
N ALA A 102 -7.23 -10.03 -6.07
CA ALA A 102 -7.08 -11.34 -5.45
C ALA A 102 -7.11 -11.27 -3.93
N LEU A 103 -7.27 -12.43 -3.28
CA LEU A 103 -7.10 -12.55 -1.84
C LEU A 103 -5.60 -12.40 -1.52
N ARG A 104 -5.19 -11.28 -0.90
CA ARG A 104 -3.76 -10.95 -0.72
C ARG A 104 -3.33 -10.92 0.75
N PRO A 105 -3.12 -12.06 1.43
CA PRO A 105 -2.48 -12.10 2.75
C PRO A 105 -1.08 -11.46 2.73
N SER A 106 -0.43 -11.49 1.57
CA SER A 106 0.87 -10.91 1.27
C SER A 106 0.98 -9.41 1.55
N VAL A 107 -0.13 -8.64 1.60
CA VAL A 107 -0.08 -7.19 1.86
C VAL A 107 0.48 -6.84 3.23
N CYS A 108 0.50 -7.80 4.17
CA CYS A 108 1.17 -7.60 5.45
C CYS A 108 2.68 -7.35 5.30
N ILE A 109 3.30 -7.81 4.20
CA ILE A 109 4.74 -7.66 3.92
C ILE A 109 5.12 -6.20 3.68
N PRO A 110 4.61 -5.48 2.65
CA PRO A 110 4.96 -4.09 2.44
C PRO A 110 4.59 -3.19 3.62
N VAL A 111 3.46 -3.47 4.29
CA VAL A 111 3.06 -2.74 5.49
C VAL A 111 4.08 -2.93 6.62
N PHE A 112 4.46 -4.18 6.92
CA PHE A 112 5.46 -4.49 7.92
C PHE A 112 6.82 -3.90 7.57
N PHE A 113 7.30 -4.08 6.33
CA PHE A 113 8.60 -3.58 5.89
C PHE A 113 8.65 -2.05 5.94
N GLY A 114 7.57 -1.38 5.56
CA GLY A 114 7.45 0.07 5.73
C GLY A 114 7.56 0.48 7.19
N PHE A 115 6.73 -0.12 8.04
CA PHE A 115 6.68 0.20 9.46
C PHE A 115 8.01 -0.06 10.20
N ALA A 116 8.67 -1.17 9.89
CA ALA A 116 9.87 -1.63 10.58
C ALA A 116 11.17 -1.02 10.03
N PHE A 117 11.24 -0.76 8.73
CA PHE A 117 12.49 -0.37 8.04
C PHE A 117 12.43 0.98 7.33
N GLY A 118 11.27 1.64 7.34
CA GLY A 118 11.11 3.02 6.89
C GLY A 118 10.31 3.16 5.59
N PRO A 119 9.85 4.39 5.29
CA PRO A 119 8.97 4.69 4.17
C PRO A 119 9.56 4.29 2.82
N VAL A 120 10.88 4.45 2.65
CA VAL A 120 11.62 4.05 1.45
C VAL A 120 11.49 2.55 1.20
N VAL A 121 11.74 1.76 2.24
CA VAL A 121 11.75 0.30 2.14
C VAL A 121 10.34 -0.22 1.87
N GLY A 122 9.33 0.32 2.57
CA GLY A 122 7.93 -0.03 2.34
C GLY A 122 7.47 0.31 0.92
N PHE A 123 7.81 1.51 0.42
CA PHE A 123 7.46 1.94 -0.93
C PHE A 123 8.02 1.01 -2.00
N PHE A 124 9.31 0.72 -1.93
CA PHE A 124 9.96 -0.16 -2.89
C PHE A 124 9.44 -1.59 -2.78
N THR A 125 9.28 -2.11 -1.56
CA THR A 125 8.75 -3.45 -1.31
C THR A 125 7.38 -3.62 -1.95
N GLY A 126 6.48 -2.65 -1.75
CA GLY A 126 5.14 -2.69 -2.31
C GLY A 126 5.14 -2.53 -3.82
N ALA A 127 5.85 -1.54 -4.36
CA ALA A 127 5.86 -1.27 -5.80
C ALA A 127 6.57 -2.36 -6.59
N VAL A 128 7.83 -2.65 -6.28
CA VAL A 128 8.62 -3.64 -7.03
C VAL A 128 8.13 -5.05 -6.77
N GLY A 129 7.71 -5.36 -5.54
CA GLY A 129 7.13 -6.67 -5.26
C GLY A 129 5.82 -6.90 -6.03
N ASN A 130 4.98 -5.86 -6.21
CA ASN A 130 3.79 -6.00 -7.05
C ASN A 130 4.14 -6.22 -8.53
N ILE A 131 5.05 -5.40 -9.10
CA ILE A 131 5.54 -5.56 -10.47
C ILE A 131 6.02 -7.00 -10.70
N LEU A 132 6.83 -7.53 -9.78
CA LEU A 132 7.34 -8.89 -9.87
C LEU A 132 6.22 -9.93 -9.80
N GLY A 133 5.29 -9.80 -8.84
CA GLY A 133 4.18 -10.72 -8.69
C GLY A 133 3.31 -10.79 -9.95
N ASP A 134 2.85 -9.64 -10.43
CA ASP A 134 1.97 -9.54 -11.61
C ASP A 134 2.67 -10.02 -12.88
N PHE A 135 3.96 -9.69 -13.03
CA PHE A 135 4.79 -10.17 -14.13
C PHE A 135 4.90 -11.70 -14.14
N ILE A 136 5.21 -12.32 -12.99
CA ILE A 136 5.40 -13.78 -12.89
C ILE A 136 4.06 -14.52 -13.04
N THR A 137 2.96 -13.96 -12.53
CA THR A 137 1.61 -14.51 -12.75
C THR A 137 1.18 -14.42 -14.23
N GLY A 138 1.85 -13.57 -15.02
CA GLY A 138 1.53 -13.34 -16.43
C GLY A 138 0.42 -12.30 -16.64
N TRP A 139 0.04 -11.57 -15.60
CA TRP A 139 -0.96 -10.51 -15.69
C TRP A 139 -0.43 -9.32 -16.48
N GLY A 140 0.81 -8.91 -16.26
CA GLY A 140 1.39 -7.74 -16.94
C GLY A 140 2.06 -6.77 -15.98
N VAL A 141 1.92 -5.48 -16.29
CA VAL A 141 2.39 -4.36 -15.47
C VAL A 141 1.32 -3.29 -15.42
N TYR A 142 0.96 -2.85 -14.21
CA TYR A 142 -0.11 -1.89 -13.96
C TYR A 142 0.41 -0.73 -13.11
N PRO A 143 0.97 0.33 -13.71
CA PRO A 143 1.71 1.34 -12.97
C PRO A 143 0.93 2.02 -11.83
N ALA A 144 -0.37 2.25 -12.00
CA ALA A 144 -1.22 2.80 -10.95
C ALA A 144 -1.31 1.88 -9.72
N TRP A 145 -1.48 0.58 -9.97
CA TRP A 145 -1.54 -0.46 -8.94
C TRP A 145 -0.19 -0.71 -8.30
N ASP A 146 0.87 -0.74 -9.08
CA ASP A 146 2.24 -0.85 -8.58
C ASP A 146 2.56 0.29 -7.61
N LEU A 147 2.29 1.54 -8.01
CA LEU A 147 2.45 2.69 -7.13
C LEU A 147 1.48 2.67 -5.94
N GLY A 148 0.24 2.21 -6.13
CA GLY A 148 -0.72 2.04 -5.04
C GLY A 148 -0.22 1.07 -3.97
N ASN A 149 0.34 -0.07 -4.38
CA ASN A 149 0.97 -1.01 -3.46
C ASN A 149 2.24 -0.43 -2.82
N GLY A 150 3.01 0.38 -3.55
CA GLY A 150 4.10 1.16 -2.97
C GLY A 150 3.62 2.11 -1.87
N LEU A 151 2.59 2.92 -2.14
CA LEU A 151 2.00 3.84 -1.16
C LEU A 151 1.48 3.08 0.08
N MET A 152 0.90 1.90 -0.13
CA MET A 152 0.47 1.01 0.95
C MET A 152 1.61 0.63 1.90
N GLY A 153 2.83 0.46 1.40
CA GLY A 153 4.01 0.25 2.24
C GLY A 153 4.68 1.55 2.74
N LEU A 154 4.64 2.63 1.96
CA LEU A 154 5.25 3.91 2.32
C LEU A 154 4.59 4.53 3.54
N VAL A 155 3.25 4.63 3.51
CA VAL A 155 2.45 5.30 4.54
C VAL A 155 2.74 4.77 5.94
N PRO A 156 2.74 3.45 6.20
CA PRO A 156 3.08 2.96 7.53
C PRO A 156 4.52 3.22 7.96
N GLY A 157 5.45 3.41 7.04
CA GLY A 157 6.82 3.84 7.37
C GLY A 157 6.92 5.30 7.82
N LEU A 158 5.96 6.16 7.45
CA LEU A 158 5.92 7.55 7.91
C LEU A 158 5.75 7.67 9.43
N VAL A 159 5.38 6.59 10.13
CA VAL A 159 5.39 6.52 11.59
C VAL A 159 6.76 6.94 12.17
N MET A 160 7.86 6.68 11.45
CA MET A 160 9.22 7.03 11.87
C MET A 160 9.48 8.55 11.88
N LEU A 161 8.60 9.35 11.29
CA LEU A 161 8.65 10.81 11.37
C LEU A 161 8.15 11.33 12.73
N PHE A 162 7.47 10.51 13.52
CA PHE A 162 6.87 10.89 14.78
C PHE A 162 7.74 10.42 15.95
N ALA A 163 8.26 11.37 16.73
CA ALA A 163 8.99 11.07 17.96
C ALA A 163 8.11 10.37 19.00
N ASP A 164 6.83 10.75 19.08
CA ASP A 164 5.81 10.07 19.89
C ASP A 164 4.74 9.47 18.98
N LYS A 165 4.86 8.16 18.73
CA LYS A 165 3.90 7.40 17.91
C LYS A 165 2.50 7.45 18.50
N LYS A 166 2.35 7.52 19.84
CA LYS A 166 1.04 7.57 20.51
C LYS A 166 0.28 8.84 20.18
N ARG A 167 0.98 9.96 19.97
CA ARG A 167 0.36 11.22 19.54
C ARG A 167 -0.30 11.10 18.16
N SER A 168 0.34 10.40 17.22
CA SER A 168 -0.24 10.15 15.90
C SER A 168 -1.49 9.26 15.97
N LEU A 169 -1.50 8.29 16.89
CA LEU A 169 -2.53 7.26 16.96
C LEU A 169 -3.94 7.82 17.14
N ASN A 170 -4.15 8.79 18.03
CA ASN A 170 -5.52 9.27 18.31
C ASN A 170 -6.13 9.98 17.09
N PHE A 171 -5.38 10.87 16.45
CA PHE A 171 -5.81 11.54 15.24
C PHE A 171 -6.05 10.54 14.11
N LEU A 172 -5.10 9.64 13.86
CA LEU A 172 -5.20 8.66 12.77
C LEU A 172 -6.31 7.64 12.99
N THR A 173 -6.61 7.28 14.24
CA THR A 173 -7.77 6.43 14.58
C THR A 173 -9.07 7.12 14.14
N GLY A 174 -9.22 8.42 14.44
CA GLY A 174 -10.37 9.21 13.99
C GLY A 174 -10.44 9.35 12.47
N LEU A 175 -9.30 9.59 11.81
CA LEU A 175 -9.21 9.68 10.35
C LEU A 175 -9.60 8.35 9.68
N VAL A 176 -9.04 7.22 10.14
CA VAL A 176 -9.37 5.89 9.62
C VAL A 176 -10.86 5.58 9.83
N ALA A 177 -11.41 5.88 11.00
CA ALA A 177 -12.84 5.71 11.25
C ALA A 177 -13.69 6.54 10.28
N ALA A 178 -13.34 7.80 10.05
CA ALA A 178 -14.04 8.67 9.10
C ALA A 178 -13.97 8.12 7.67
N LEU A 179 -12.79 7.69 7.21
CA LEU A 179 -12.60 7.13 5.86
C LEU A 179 -13.40 5.85 5.66
N ILE A 180 -13.47 4.99 6.67
CA ILE A 180 -14.27 3.76 6.62
C ILE A 180 -15.76 4.08 6.56
N ILE A 181 -16.24 5.03 7.37
CA ILE A 181 -17.63 5.48 7.35
C ILE A 181 -17.99 6.08 5.99
N ILE A 182 -17.11 6.91 5.42
CA ILE A 182 -17.30 7.50 4.09
C ILE A 182 -17.38 6.40 3.03
N ALA A 183 -16.46 5.42 3.04
CA ALA A 183 -16.49 4.31 2.09
C ALA A 183 -17.80 3.52 2.19
N ALA A 184 -18.22 3.14 3.41
CA ALA A 184 -19.48 2.43 3.61
C ALA A 184 -20.70 3.25 3.19
N ALA A 185 -20.72 4.56 3.49
CA ALA A 185 -21.81 5.46 3.09
C ALA A 185 -21.93 5.59 1.57
N LEU A 186 -20.81 5.72 0.86
CA LEU A 186 -20.80 5.77 -0.61
C LEU A 186 -21.38 4.48 -1.22
N ILE A 187 -21.06 3.32 -0.65
CA ILE A 187 -21.62 2.03 -1.09
C ILE A 187 -23.12 1.95 -0.78
N PHE A 188 -23.59 2.39 0.39
CA PHE A 188 -25.03 2.41 0.68
C PHE A 188 -25.83 3.36 -0.21
N ILE A 189 -25.24 4.49 -0.60
CA ILE A 189 -25.88 5.46 -1.51
C ILE A 189 -26.00 4.87 -2.92
N ASN A 190 -24.99 4.12 -3.38
CA ASN A 190 -25.00 3.54 -4.71
C ASN A 190 -24.47 2.08 -4.72
N PRO A 191 -25.24 1.12 -4.20
CA PRO A 191 -24.74 -0.24 -3.98
C PRO A 191 -24.53 -1.03 -5.26
N ARG A 192 -25.04 -0.55 -6.40
CA ARG A 192 -25.00 -1.27 -7.67
C ARG A 192 -24.23 -0.48 -8.70
N VAL A 193 -23.23 -1.11 -9.31
CA VAL A 193 -22.40 -0.47 -10.33
C VAL A 193 -22.30 -1.36 -11.56
N ILE A 194 -22.07 -0.72 -12.70
CA ILE A 194 -21.88 -1.42 -13.97
C ILE A 194 -20.44 -1.96 -13.99
N GLY A 195 -20.31 -3.27 -14.20
CA GLY A 195 -19.05 -3.95 -14.44
C GLY A 195 -18.41 -3.40 -15.73
N PRO A 196 -17.18 -2.87 -15.68
CA PRO A 196 -16.55 -2.20 -16.81
C PRO A 196 -16.20 -3.15 -17.97
N TRP A 197 -16.07 -4.45 -17.69
CA TRP A 197 -15.72 -5.48 -18.68
C TRP A 197 -16.94 -6.27 -19.16
N THR A 198 -17.94 -6.46 -18.29
CA THR A 198 -19.13 -7.27 -18.55
C THR A 198 -20.31 -6.43 -19.03
N GLY A 199 -20.37 -5.16 -18.65
CA GLY A 199 -21.54 -4.29 -18.83
C GLY A 199 -22.73 -4.68 -17.92
N GLU A 200 -22.58 -5.70 -17.07
CA GLU A 200 -23.62 -6.16 -16.16
C GLU A 200 -23.69 -5.29 -14.90
N ILE A 201 -24.87 -5.22 -14.29
CA ILE A 201 -25.04 -4.51 -13.02
C ILE A 201 -24.72 -5.48 -11.89
N GLU A 202 -23.71 -5.16 -11.11
CA GLU A 202 -23.21 -5.94 -9.99
C GLU A 202 -23.55 -5.25 -8.65
N ASP A 203 -23.84 -6.04 -7.61
CA ASP A 203 -24.25 -5.55 -6.28
C ASP A 203 -23.12 -5.68 -5.26
N PHE A 204 -22.69 -4.54 -4.71
CA PHE A 204 -21.58 -4.41 -3.76
C PHE A 204 -22.06 -4.11 -2.33
N SER A 205 -23.37 -4.24 -2.03
CA SER A 205 -23.93 -3.97 -0.69
C SER A 205 -23.22 -4.70 0.45
N PHE A 206 -22.68 -5.90 0.17
CA PHE A 206 -21.87 -6.66 1.12
C PHE A 206 -20.66 -5.86 1.63
N TRP A 207 -19.99 -5.10 0.75
CA TRP A 207 -18.80 -4.37 1.11
C TRP A 207 -19.08 -3.22 2.08
N ALA A 208 -20.26 -2.58 2.03
CA ALA A 208 -20.63 -1.58 3.03
C ALA A 208 -20.56 -2.16 4.45
N TRP A 209 -21.13 -3.37 4.64
CA TRP A 209 -21.09 -4.08 5.91
C TRP A 209 -19.69 -4.57 6.25
N ALA A 210 -18.94 -5.09 5.27
CA ALA A 210 -17.55 -5.52 5.48
C ALA A 210 -16.67 -4.36 5.98
N PHE A 211 -16.84 -3.15 5.44
CA PHE A 211 -16.13 -1.96 5.91
C PHE A 211 -16.56 -1.55 7.31
N ILE A 212 -17.85 -1.57 7.64
CA ILE A 212 -18.32 -1.24 9.00
C ILE A 212 -17.76 -2.24 10.02
N VAL A 213 -17.94 -3.54 9.78
CA VAL A 213 -17.48 -4.59 10.71
C VAL A 213 -15.96 -4.59 10.79
N GLY A 214 -15.28 -4.58 9.65
CA GLY A 214 -13.82 -4.51 9.59
C GLY A 214 -13.27 -3.25 10.28
N GLY A 215 -13.91 -2.10 10.09
CA GLY A 215 -13.54 -0.86 10.76
C GLY A 215 -13.71 -0.90 12.27
N VAL A 216 -14.82 -1.44 12.76
CA VAL A 216 -15.01 -1.66 14.20
C VAL A 216 -13.90 -2.56 14.74
N VAL A 217 -13.54 -3.63 14.02
CA VAL A 217 -12.45 -4.53 14.42
C VAL A 217 -11.09 -3.84 14.40
N VAL A 218 -10.77 -3.04 13.38
CA VAL A 218 -9.53 -2.25 13.32
C VAL A 218 -9.44 -1.30 14.50
N ILE A 219 -10.51 -0.55 14.78
CA ILE A 219 -10.53 0.48 15.83
C ILE A 219 -10.48 -0.17 17.21
N ALA A 220 -11.30 -1.19 17.48
CA ALA A 220 -11.26 -1.94 18.73
C ALA A 220 -9.89 -2.63 18.91
N GLY A 221 -9.38 -3.24 17.84
CA GLY A 221 -8.08 -3.88 17.76
C GLY A 221 -6.95 -2.93 18.14
N ARG A 222 -6.99 -1.66 17.69
CA ARG A 222 -6.02 -0.63 18.11
C ARG A 222 -5.97 -0.48 19.63
N PHE A 223 -7.10 -0.42 20.33
CA PHE A 223 -7.11 -0.29 21.80
C PHE A 223 -6.67 -1.57 22.51
N ILE A 224 -6.96 -2.75 21.94
CA ILE A 224 -6.51 -4.03 22.49
C ILE A 224 -5.00 -4.17 22.33
N LEU A 225 -4.48 -3.92 21.13
CA LEU A 225 -3.05 -4.00 20.80
C LEU A 225 -2.22 -3.00 21.59
N GLU A 226 -2.76 -1.78 21.85
CA GLU A 226 -2.04 -0.77 22.65
C GLU A 226 -1.72 -1.27 24.07
N ARG A 227 -2.55 -2.18 24.63
CA ARG A 227 -2.28 -2.79 25.94
C ARG A 227 -1.02 -3.65 25.94
N ALA A 228 -0.67 -4.22 24.79
CA ALA A 228 0.53 -5.03 24.62
C ALA A 228 1.73 -4.19 24.15
N SER A 229 1.53 -3.32 23.15
CA SER A 229 2.56 -2.43 22.63
C SER A 229 1.96 -1.31 21.78
N VAL A 230 2.47 -0.08 21.96
CA VAL A 230 2.11 1.06 21.12
C VAL A 230 2.46 0.82 19.65
N ASP A 231 3.54 0.07 19.38
CA ASP A 231 3.95 -0.25 18.01
C ASP A 231 2.95 -1.18 17.32
N LEU A 232 2.36 -2.14 18.05
CA LEU A 232 1.33 -3.02 17.50
C LEU A 232 0.04 -2.27 17.18
N ALA A 233 -0.35 -1.33 18.06
CA ALA A 233 -1.47 -0.43 17.78
C ALA A 233 -1.18 0.48 16.58
N ALA A 234 0.04 1.02 16.50
CA ALA A 234 0.47 1.89 15.41
C ALA A 234 0.48 1.16 14.07
N VAL A 235 1.08 -0.03 13.97
CA VAL A 235 1.14 -0.75 12.69
C VAL A 235 -0.25 -1.14 12.18
N ASN A 236 -1.19 -1.42 13.07
CA ASN A 236 -2.59 -1.69 12.72
C ASN A 236 -3.26 -0.46 12.07
N ILE A 237 -3.21 0.72 12.71
CA ILE A 237 -3.83 1.94 12.18
C ILE A 237 -3.09 2.48 10.95
N TRP A 238 -1.77 2.57 11.02
CA TRP A 238 -0.94 3.06 9.92
C TRP A 238 -1.01 2.13 8.70
N GLY A 239 -1.06 0.81 8.92
CA GLY A 239 -1.25 -0.15 7.85
C GLY A 239 -2.62 -0.05 7.19
N THR A 240 -3.67 0.13 7.99
CA THR A 240 -5.03 0.37 7.46
C THR A 240 -5.07 1.65 6.63
N LEU A 241 -4.48 2.74 7.13
CA LEU A 241 -4.37 3.99 6.38
C LEU A 241 -3.57 3.83 5.09
N GLY A 242 -2.46 3.09 5.13
CA GLY A 242 -1.67 2.80 3.95
C GLY A 242 -2.46 2.07 2.88
N ILE A 243 -3.26 1.07 3.27
CA ILE A 243 -4.12 0.35 2.33
C ILE A 243 -5.18 1.28 1.73
N ILE A 244 -5.85 2.10 2.55
CA ILE A 244 -6.86 3.05 2.05
C ILE A 244 -6.23 4.03 1.05
N ILE A 245 -5.08 4.61 1.38
CA ILE A 245 -4.39 5.57 0.50
C ILE A 245 -3.89 4.89 -0.77
N GLY A 246 -3.23 3.74 -0.64
CA GLY A 246 -2.62 3.04 -1.76
C GLY A 246 -3.64 2.48 -2.75
N ILE A 247 -4.64 1.76 -2.24
CA ILE A 247 -5.72 1.21 -3.08
C ILE A 247 -6.61 2.35 -3.60
N GLY A 248 -6.86 3.37 -2.79
CA GLY A 248 -7.60 4.56 -3.23
C GLY A 248 -6.92 5.27 -4.39
N PHE A 249 -5.59 5.42 -4.34
CA PHE A 249 -4.81 5.98 -5.44
C PHE A 249 -4.97 5.16 -6.73
N ALA A 250 -4.82 3.83 -6.65
CA ALA A 250 -4.95 2.96 -7.81
C ALA A 250 -6.36 3.01 -8.42
N ALA A 251 -7.40 2.88 -7.59
CA ALA A 251 -8.78 2.91 -8.07
C ALA A 251 -9.17 4.25 -8.69
N ILE A 252 -8.75 5.37 -8.08
CA ILE A 252 -9.00 6.71 -8.63
C ILE A 252 -8.27 6.86 -9.97
N ALA A 253 -7.05 6.34 -10.09
CA ALA A 253 -6.30 6.38 -11.34
C ALA A 253 -7.02 5.66 -12.50
N ASP A 254 -7.76 4.59 -12.22
CA ASP A 254 -8.46 3.80 -13.22
C ASP A 254 -9.67 4.53 -13.85
N ILE A 255 -10.10 5.66 -13.28
CA ILE A 255 -11.00 6.61 -13.96
C ILE A 255 -10.38 7.13 -15.25
N TRP A 256 -9.09 7.47 -15.24
CA TRP A 256 -8.39 8.00 -16.42
C TRP A 256 -7.71 6.92 -17.25
N ILE A 257 -7.29 5.81 -16.63
CA ILE A 257 -6.60 4.72 -17.32
C ILE A 257 -7.60 3.83 -18.05
N ASN A 258 -8.66 3.39 -17.36
CA ASN A 258 -9.63 2.44 -17.86
C ASN A 258 -10.99 3.06 -18.19
N GLY A 259 -11.17 4.37 -17.96
CA GLY A 259 -12.42 5.07 -18.25
C GLY A 259 -13.54 4.74 -17.27
N TYR A 260 -13.21 4.29 -16.06
CA TYR A 260 -14.20 3.94 -15.06
C TYR A 260 -15.03 5.14 -14.62
N SER A 261 -16.32 4.91 -14.35
CA SER A 261 -17.12 5.88 -13.61
C SER A 261 -16.58 6.00 -12.19
N PHE A 262 -16.83 7.15 -11.53
CA PHE A 262 -16.45 7.32 -10.12
C PHE A 262 -17.04 6.22 -9.23
N ALA A 263 -18.29 5.79 -9.51
CA ALA A 263 -18.92 4.71 -8.78
C ALA A 263 -18.21 3.36 -9.02
N THR A 264 -17.87 3.04 -10.28
CA THR A 264 -17.13 1.82 -10.62
C THR A 264 -15.78 1.76 -9.91
N ALA A 265 -15.02 2.86 -9.92
CA ALA A 265 -13.72 2.96 -9.24
C ALA A 265 -13.84 2.81 -7.71
N ILE A 266 -14.75 3.54 -7.06
CA ILE A 266 -14.81 3.54 -5.59
C ILE A 266 -15.55 2.32 -5.03
N ILE A 267 -16.63 1.90 -5.67
CA ILE A 267 -17.53 0.86 -5.15
C ILE A 267 -17.17 -0.50 -5.75
N GLY A 268 -16.94 -0.55 -7.05
CA GLY A 268 -16.66 -1.78 -7.76
C GLY A 268 -15.23 -2.29 -7.61
N GLU A 269 -14.27 -1.40 -7.35
CA GLU A 269 -12.84 -1.72 -7.34
C GLU A 269 -12.16 -1.43 -6.00
N PHE A 270 -12.21 -0.19 -5.51
CA PHE A 270 -11.58 0.16 -4.24
C PHE A 270 -12.13 -0.68 -3.09
N ALA A 271 -13.46 -0.82 -2.97
CA ALA A 271 -14.06 -1.53 -1.86
C ALA A 271 -13.64 -3.03 -1.80
N PRO A 272 -13.78 -3.82 -2.87
CA PRO A 272 -13.34 -5.21 -2.87
C PRO A 272 -11.82 -5.40 -2.79
N ALA A 273 -11.01 -4.40 -3.18
CA ALA A 273 -9.57 -4.45 -2.99
C ALA A 273 -9.13 -4.06 -1.58
N ALA A 274 -9.63 -2.96 -1.04
CA ALA A 274 -9.22 -2.44 0.26
C ALA A 274 -9.77 -3.28 1.42
N GLY A 275 -11.01 -3.76 1.35
CA GLY A 275 -11.64 -4.54 2.42
C GLY A 275 -10.81 -5.76 2.85
N PRO A 276 -10.53 -6.72 1.94
CA PRO A 276 -9.73 -7.90 2.25
C PRO A 276 -8.29 -7.57 2.63
N ASN A 277 -7.69 -6.55 2.01
CA ASN A 277 -6.33 -6.12 2.36
C ASN A 277 -6.27 -5.60 3.80
N ILE A 278 -7.27 -4.82 4.24
CA ILE A 278 -7.37 -4.34 5.63
C ILE A 278 -7.54 -5.53 6.57
N LEU A 279 -8.44 -6.47 6.27
CA LEU A 279 -8.66 -7.65 7.09
C LEU A 279 -7.38 -8.50 7.23
N ASN A 280 -6.66 -8.74 6.14
CA ASN A 280 -5.40 -9.47 6.16
C ASN A 280 -4.32 -8.71 6.97
N SER A 281 -4.18 -7.41 6.75
CA SER A 281 -3.15 -6.60 7.40
C SER A 281 -3.40 -6.43 8.90
N MET A 282 -4.64 -6.17 9.32
CA MET A 282 -4.97 -5.96 10.74
C MET A 282 -4.72 -7.21 11.59
N ILE A 283 -4.74 -8.40 10.99
CA ILE A 283 -4.45 -9.67 11.65
C ILE A 283 -2.96 -10.01 11.54
N LEU A 284 -2.43 -10.09 10.32
CA LEU A 284 -1.11 -10.67 10.07
C LEU A 284 0.03 -9.70 10.41
N THR A 285 -0.14 -8.41 10.16
CA THR A 285 0.94 -7.44 10.33
C THR A 285 1.35 -7.25 11.80
N PRO A 286 0.42 -7.11 12.77
CA PRO A 286 0.79 -7.08 14.19
C PRO A 286 1.49 -8.37 14.65
N ILE A 287 1.07 -9.54 14.16
CA ILE A 287 1.71 -10.83 14.49
C ILE A 287 3.15 -10.85 13.97
N LEU A 288 3.36 -10.45 12.72
CA LEU A 288 4.69 -10.38 12.11
C LEU A 288 5.60 -9.40 12.85
N LEU A 289 5.07 -8.22 13.22
CA LEU A 289 5.82 -7.23 13.99
C LEU A 289 6.19 -7.75 15.39
N ALA A 290 5.26 -8.39 16.09
CA ALA A 290 5.53 -8.99 17.40
C ALA A 290 6.61 -10.08 17.31
N ALA A 291 6.55 -10.94 16.29
CA ALA A 291 7.56 -11.97 16.06
C ALA A 291 8.94 -11.37 15.76
N TYR A 292 8.99 -10.33 14.93
CA TYR A 292 10.23 -9.62 14.63
C TYR A 292 10.84 -8.96 15.87
N GLN A 293 10.05 -8.25 16.66
CA GLN A 293 10.48 -7.61 17.90
C GLN A 293 11.00 -8.63 18.93
N ALA A 294 10.36 -9.80 19.03
CA ALA A 294 10.81 -10.88 19.89
C ALA A 294 12.19 -11.44 19.46
N ILE A 295 12.48 -11.50 18.16
CA ILE A 295 13.79 -11.93 17.64
C ILE A 295 14.85 -10.84 17.89
N GLN A 296 14.53 -9.57 17.65
CA GLN A 296 15.43 -8.45 17.94
C GLN A 296 15.87 -8.44 19.42
N ALA A 297 14.90 -8.55 20.33
CA ALA A 297 15.17 -8.62 21.76
C ALA A 297 16.12 -9.76 22.16
N ARG A 298 16.08 -10.90 21.46
CA ARG A 298 16.97 -12.05 21.70
C ARG A 298 18.37 -11.87 21.11
N THR A 299 18.46 -11.18 19.98
CA THR A 299 19.72 -11.01 19.23
C THR A 299 20.50 -9.77 19.63
N GLY A 300 19.94 -8.91 20.49
CA GLY A 300 20.58 -7.69 20.97
C GLY A 300 20.77 -6.63 19.87
N ARG A 301 19.97 -6.72 18.81
CA ARG A 301 19.96 -5.85 17.62
C ARG A 301 18.53 -5.48 17.29
#